data_AF-A0A847W5U8-F1
#
_entry.id   AF-A0A847W5U8-F1
#
_cell.length_a   1.000
_cell.length_b   1.000
_cell.length_c   1.000
_cell.angle_alpha   90.00
_cell.angle_beta   90.00
_cell.angle_gamma   90.00
#
_symmetry.space_group_name_H-M   'P 1'
#
loop_
_entity.id
_entity.type
_entity.pdbx_description
1 polymer ?
#
loop_
_entity_poly.entity_id
_entity_poly.type
_entity_poly.pdbx_seq_one_letter_code
_entity_poly.pdbx_strand_id
1 'polypeptide(L)'
;MKSNSIAFVLCLIFGYLGAHKFYQGKAGMGFLYFFTFGLLGIGWIVDTIVLLVKVIKEPENTRRPLISFKIVSRDQHLENLERWQAENARPQWQGATYTSKPLYEYSWATNSTSASLRPEPDNPHDNKAIAVYLGDYHIGYVPQRISSRYYDVLIENPLVTVQIHGGNSRYLDDDGQLVLVKGEPVAEIYPGGLA
;
A
#
# COMPACT_ATOMS: atom_id res chain seq x y z
N MET A 1 11.12 -0.93 5.54
CA MET A 1 11.55 -2.31 5.23
C MET A 1 12.51 -2.25 4.03
N LYS A 2 13.61 -3.02 4.06
CA LYS A 2 14.67 -2.97 3.04
C LYS A 2 14.39 -4.01 1.93
N SER A 3 14.71 -3.71 0.67
CA SER A 3 14.34 -4.58 -0.47
C SER A 3 15.18 -5.85 -0.50
N ASN A 4 14.54 -7.01 -0.57
CA ASN A 4 15.23 -8.30 -0.66
C ASN A 4 15.97 -8.46 -1.99
N SER A 5 15.43 -7.94 -3.09
CA SER A 5 16.11 -7.92 -4.39
C SER A 5 17.43 -7.14 -4.36
N ILE A 6 17.44 -5.98 -3.71
CA ILE A 6 18.67 -5.18 -3.55
C ILE A 6 19.68 -5.93 -2.68
N ALA A 7 19.22 -6.55 -1.57
CA ALA A 7 20.09 -7.36 -0.72
C ALA A 7 20.71 -8.55 -1.48
N PHE A 8 19.96 -9.17 -2.39
CA PHE A 8 20.43 -10.27 -3.24
C PHE A 8 21.53 -9.81 -4.21
N VAL A 9 21.31 -8.71 -4.94
CA VAL A 9 22.32 -8.16 -5.87
C VAL A 9 23.60 -7.75 -5.12
N LEU A 10 23.47 -7.12 -3.96
CA LEU A 10 24.61 -6.79 -3.10
C LEU A 10 25.34 -8.03 -2.61
N CYS A 11 24.62 -9.12 -2.33
CA CYS A 11 25.22 -10.40 -1.96
C CYS A 11 25.97 -11.03 -3.13
N LEU A 12 25.46 -10.92 -4.36
CA LEU A 12 26.11 -11.49 -5.54
C LEU A 12 27.45 -10.80 -5.86
N ILE A 13 27.49 -9.47 -5.79
CA ILE A 13 28.68 -8.68 -6.16
C ILE A 13 29.66 -8.53 -4.97
N PHE A 14 29.14 -8.28 -3.75
CA PHE A 14 29.93 -7.93 -2.57
C PHE A 14 29.63 -8.83 -1.35
N GLY A 15 29.06 -10.02 -1.56
CA GLY A 15 28.65 -10.90 -0.46
C GLY A 15 29.81 -11.49 0.34
N TYR A 16 30.96 -11.71 -0.29
CA TYR A 16 32.19 -12.13 0.40
C TYR A 16 32.73 -11.05 1.35
N LEU A 17 32.40 -9.78 1.15
CA LEU A 17 32.71 -8.68 2.08
C LEU A 17 31.62 -8.45 3.13
N GLY A 18 30.47 -9.13 3.02
CA GLY A 18 29.34 -8.94 3.92
C GLY A 18 28.48 -7.70 3.66
N ALA A 19 28.58 -7.07 2.48
CA ALA A 19 27.83 -5.85 2.15
C ALA A 19 26.30 -6.00 2.31
N HIS A 20 25.76 -7.18 1.98
CA HIS A 20 24.35 -7.51 2.17
C HIS A 20 23.93 -7.54 3.63
N LYS A 21 24.81 -7.88 4.58
CA LYS A 21 24.52 -7.85 6.03
C LYS A 21 24.45 -6.42 6.55
N PHE A 22 25.35 -5.54 6.09
CA PHE A 22 25.25 -4.10 6.37
C PHE A 22 23.97 -3.51 5.80
N TYR A 23 23.63 -3.87 4.56
CA TYR A 23 22.34 -3.48 3.98
C TYR A 23 21.20 -3.96 4.84
N GLN A 24 21.20 -5.19 5.38
CA GLN A 24 20.14 -5.67 6.29
C GLN A 24 20.14 -5.02 7.69
N GLY A 25 21.08 -4.14 8.02
CA GLY A 25 21.23 -3.54 9.36
C GLY A 25 21.90 -4.47 10.38
N LYS A 26 22.46 -5.60 9.93
CA LYS A 26 23.19 -6.55 10.78
C LYS A 26 24.69 -6.22 10.76
N ALA A 27 25.05 -5.05 11.30
CA ALA A 27 26.42 -4.53 11.25
C ALA A 27 27.45 -5.50 11.86
N GLY A 28 27.15 -6.13 13.00
CA GLY A 28 28.04 -7.12 13.62
C GLY A 28 28.36 -8.31 12.71
N MET A 29 27.36 -8.86 12.02
CA MET A 29 27.57 -9.93 11.02
C MET A 29 28.31 -9.43 9.77
N GLY A 30 28.12 -8.16 9.38
CA GLY A 30 28.87 -7.53 8.30
C GLY A 30 30.35 -7.47 8.60
N PHE A 31 30.73 -7.00 9.79
CA PHE A 31 32.14 -7.00 10.22
C PHE A 31 32.72 -8.41 10.29
N LEU A 32 31.97 -9.37 10.83
CA LEU A 32 32.40 -10.77 10.85
C LEU A 32 32.69 -11.30 9.44
N TYR A 33 31.81 -11.05 8.47
CA TYR A 33 32.01 -11.43 7.07
C TYR A 33 33.22 -10.71 6.46
N PHE A 34 33.41 -9.43 6.76
CA PHE A 34 34.56 -8.66 6.26
C PHE A 34 35.90 -9.24 6.73
N PHE A 35 36.02 -9.58 8.03
CA PHE A 35 37.25 -10.16 8.58
C PHE A 35 37.48 -11.63 8.22
N THR A 36 36.43 -12.36 7.81
CA THR A 36 36.49 -13.80 7.49
C THR A 36 36.29 -14.12 6.01
N PHE A 37 36.24 -13.08 5.15
CA PHE A 37 35.88 -13.17 3.73
C PHE A 37 34.60 -13.99 3.50
N GLY A 38 33.54 -13.63 4.24
CA GLY A 38 32.21 -14.24 4.12
C GLY A 38 32.06 -15.60 4.80
N LEU A 39 32.98 -15.94 5.70
CA LEU A 39 33.22 -17.25 6.31
C LEU A 39 33.63 -18.32 5.28
N LEU A 40 34.82 -18.13 4.70
CA LEU A 40 35.49 -19.01 3.72
C LEU A 40 34.67 -19.28 2.44
N GLY A 41 33.81 -18.33 2.05
CA GLY A 41 32.95 -18.46 0.86
C GLY A 41 31.69 -19.32 1.05
N ILE A 42 31.63 -20.17 2.09
CA ILE A 42 30.43 -20.99 2.37
C ILE A 42 29.27 -20.11 2.83
N GLY A 43 29.54 -19.15 3.73
CA GLY A 43 28.51 -18.22 4.21
C GLY A 43 27.91 -17.39 3.07
N TRP A 44 28.73 -17.01 2.09
CA TRP A 44 28.28 -16.33 0.88
C TRP A 44 27.31 -17.18 0.03
N ILE A 45 27.63 -18.46 -0.22
CA ILE A 45 26.78 -19.37 -1.00
C ILE A 45 25.43 -19.59 -0.31
N VAL A 46 25.45 -19.88 0.99
CA VAL A 46 24.23 -20.09 1.78
C VAL A 46 23.35 -18.84 1.77
N ASP A 47 23.94 -17.66 2.01
CA ASP A 47 23.19 -16.41 1.99
C ASP A 47 22.60 -16.10 0.61
N THR A 48 23.32 -16.45 -0.47
CA THR A 48 22.83 -16.27 -1.85
C THR A 48 21.58 -17.10 -2.10
N ILE A 49 21.57 -18.38 -1.70
CA ILE A 49 20.41 -19.28 -1.85
C ILE A 49 19.23 -18.77 -0.99
N VAL A 50 19.47 -18.41 0.26
CA VAL A 50 18.42 -17.90 1.16
C VAL A 50 17.79 -16.62 0.63
N LEU A 51 18.61 -15.70 0.11
CA LEU A 51 18.12 -14.46 -0.49
C LEU A 51 17.36 -14.72 -1.79
N LEU A 52 17.81 -15.65 -2.63
CA LEU A 52 17.11 -16.05 -3.84
C LEU A 52 15.71 -16.61 -3.50
N VAL A 53 15.62 -17.53 -2.55
CA VAL A 53 14.33 -18.10 -2.10
C VAL A 53 13.42 -17.00 -1.56
N LYS A 54 13.96 -16.02 -0.83
CA LYS A 54 13.17 -14.88 -0.35
C LYS A 54 12.67 -14.02 -1.50
N VAL A 55 13.49 -13.72 -2.50
CA VAL A 55 13.07 -12.95 -3.69
C VAL A 55 12.01 -13.70 -4.49
N ILE A 56 12.11 -15.03 -4.60
CA ILE A 56 11.12 -15.87 -5.29
C ILE A 56 9.81 -15.94 -4.51
N LYS A 57 9.87 -16.08 -3.18
CA LYS A 57 8.70 -16.11 -2.30
C LYS A 57 8.12 -14.73 -2.00
N GLU A 58 8.83 -13.66 -2.34
CA GLU A 58 8.37 -12.30 -2.11
C GLU A 58 7.15 -12.06 -3.00
N PRO A 59 5.94 -11.94 -2.41
CA PRO A 59 4.75 -11.73 -3.21
C PRO A 59 4.91 -10.42 -3.96
N GLU A 60 4.47 -10.39 -5.22
CA GLU A 60 4.50 -9.19 -6.06
C GLU A 60 3.92 -7.98 -5.33
N ASN A 61 2.90 -8.21 -4.51
CA ASN A 61 2.21 -7.21 -3.67
C ASN A 61 3.12 -6.50 -2.62
N THR A 62 4.28 -7.07 -2.26
CA THR A 62 5.26 -6.40 -1.36
C THR A 62 6.28 -5.55 -2.13
N ARG A 63 6.38 -5.73 -3.45
CA ARG A 63 7.11 -4.75 -4.28
C ARG A 63 6.31 -3.47 -4.18
N ARG A 64 6.97 -2.37 -3.79
CA ARG A 64 6.30 -1.06 -3.81
C ARG A 64 5.68 -0.91 -5.19
N PRO A 65 4.36 -0.68 -5.30
CA PRO A 65 3.76 -0.44 -6.59
C PRO A 65 4.53 0.72 -7.19
N LEU A 66 5.00 0.53 -8.43
CA LEU A 66 5.86 1.52 -9.10
C LEU A 66 5.19 2.90 -9.18
N ILE A 67 3.86 2.91 -8.99
CA ILE A 67 2.99 4.08 -8.98
C ILE A 67 2.00 3.87 -7.84
N SER A 68 1.91 4.79 -6.88
CA SER A 68 0.70 4.96 -6.05
C SER A 68 0.16 6.36 -6.28
N PHE A 69 -1.16 6.51 -6.18
CA PHE A 69 -1.78 7.82 -6.32
C PHE A 69 -3.00 7.95 -5.44
N LYS A 70 -3.18 9.16 -4.91
CA LYS A 70 -4.36 9.55 -4.16
C LYS A 70 -5.46 9.99 -5.11
N ILE A 71 -6.66 9.46 -4.90
CA ILE A 71 -7.88 9.95 -5.55
C ILE A 71 -8.37 11.18 -4.78
N VAL A 72 -8.72 12.21 -5.54
CA VAL A 72 -9.41 13.38 -4.99
C VAL A 72 -10.88 13.23 -5.30
N SER A 73 -11.63 12.73 -4.32
CA SER A 73 -13.09 12.59 -4.39
C SER A 73 -13.73 13.94 -4.04
N ARG A 74 -14.65 14.44 -4.88
CA ARG A 74 -15.39 15.68 -4.67
C ARG A 74 -16.89 15.45 -4.83
N ASP A 75 -17.69 16.23 -4.12
CA ASP A 75 -19.15 16.26 -4.27
C ASP A 75 -19.77 14.84 -4.23
N GLN A 76 -20.46 14.43 -5.30
CA GLN A 76 -21.10 13.12 -5.39
C GLN A 76 -20.12 11.95 -5.19
N HIS A 77 -18.87 12.09 -5.62
CA HIS A 77 -17.86 11.05 -5.44
C HIS A 77 -17.42 10.90 -3.99
N LEU A 78 -17.40 12.01 -3.24
CA LEU A 78 -17.12 12.02 -1.81
C LEU A 78 -18.25 11.32 -1.05
N GLU A 79 -19.51 11.65 -1.37
CA GLU A 79 -20.68 10.97 -0.80
C GLU A 79 -20.66 9.46 -1.09
N ASN A 80 -20.28 9.06 -2.30
CA ASN A 80 -20.17 7.64 -2.67
C ASN A 80 -19.10 6.93 -1.82
N LEU A 81 -17.96 7.56 -1.59
CA LEU A 81 -16.89 7.02 -0.74
C LEU A 81 -17.33 6.93 0.73
N GLU A 82 -18.02 7.94 1.24
CA GLU A 82 -18.59 7.93 2.59
C GLU A 82 -19.65 6.83 2.77
N ARG A 83 -20.54 6.64 1.79
CA ARG A 83 -21.53 5.55 1.79
C ARG A 83 -20.86 4.18 1.78
N TRP A 84 -19.89 3.98 0.89
CA TRP A 84 -19.13 2.75 0.84
C TRP A 84 -18.45 2.46 2.19
N GLN A 85 -17.85 3.47 2.83
CA GLN A 85 -17.26 3.33 4.16
C GLN A 85 -18.32 2.96 5.21
N ALA A 86 -19.49 3.60 5.21
CA ALA A 86 -20.56 3.31 6.16
C ALA A 86 -21.09 1.87 6.05
N GLU A 87 -21.11 1.30 4.85
CA GLU A 87 -21.59 -0.07 4.60
C GLU A 87 -20.53 -1.15 4.89
N ASN A 88 -19.25 -0.84 4.66
CA ASN A 88 -18.18 -1.84 4.69
C ASN A 88 -17.28 -1.75 5.92
N ALA A 89 -17.28 -0.63 6.64
CA ALA A 89 -16.47 -0.46 7.84
C ALA A 89 -17.21 -0.95 9.10
N ARG A 90 -16.51 -1.77 9.89
CA ARG A 90 -17.06 -2.24 11.18
C ARG A 90 -17.13 -1.08 12.18
N PRO A 91 -18.22 -0.96 12.94
CA PRO A 91 -18.29 -0.02 14.07
C PRO A 91 -17.33 -0.46 15.19
N GLN A 92 -16.17 0.19 15.27
CA GLN A 92 -15.14 -0.09 16.28
C GLN A 92 -15.48 0.40 17.71
N TRP A 93 -16.55 1.20 17.86
CA TRP A 93 -17.02 1.74 19.14
C TRP A 93 -17.85 0.76 19.97
N GLN A 94 -18.34 -0.34 19.37
CA GLN A 94 -19.14 -1.32 20.10
C GLN A 94 -18.26 -2.05 21.13
N GLY A 95 -18.37 -1.67 22.41
CA GLY A 95 -17.55 -2.21 23.50
C GLY A 95 -16.27 -1.42 23.79
N ALA A 96 -16.09 -0.24 23.21
CA ALA A 96 -14.95 0.62 23.50
C ALA A 96 -15.08 1.33 24.87
N THR A 97 -13.95 1.53 25.55
CA THR A 97 -13.83 2.44 26.70
C THR A 97 -13.43 3.85 26.23
N TYR A 98 -13.55 4.85 27.12
CA TYR A 98 -13.08 6.22 26.87
C TYR A 98 -11.71 6.25 26.15
N THR A 99 -11.60 7.08 25.12
CA THR A 99 -10.35 7.29 24.38
C THR A 99 -10.30 8.70 23.79
N SER A 100 -9.13 9.33 23.91
CA SER A 100 -8.81 10.60 23.24
C SER A 100 -8.43 10.43 21.76
N LYS A 101 -8.29 9.18 21.29
CA LYS A 101 -8.02 8.85 19.89
C LYS A 101 -9.34 8.50 19.18
N PRO A 102 -9.47 8.79 17.88
CA PRO A 102 -10.63 8.35 17.10
C PRO A 102 -10.90 6.86 17.33
N LEU A 103 -12.12 6.49 17.75
CA LEU A 103 -12.50 5.08 17.84
C LEU A 103 -12.66 4.45 16.46
N TYR A 104 -12.70 5.28 15.42
CA TYR A 104 -12.59 4.86 14.04
C TYR A 104 -11.28 5.42 13.55
N GLU A 105 -10.23 4.63 13.70
CA GLU A 105 -9.18 4.69 12.73
C GLU A 105 -9.57 3.58 11.73
N TYR A 106 -9.76 3.88 10.44
CA TYR A 106 -9.82 2.82 9.40
C TYR A 106 -8.47 2.06 9.26
N SER A 107 -7.62 2.20 10.27
CA SER A 107 -6.48 1.37 10.64
C SER A 107 -7.10 0.05 11.14
N TRP A 108 -6.67 -1.13 10.74
CA TRP A 108 -5.32 -1.49 10.34
C TRP A 108 -5.35 -2.86 9.64
N ALA A 109 -4.59 -2.92 8.54
CA ALA A 109 -3.70 -4.03 8.19
C ALA A 109 -4.19 -5.27 7.43
N THR A 110 -5.45 -5.47 7.03
CA THR A 110 -5.77 -6.73 6.31
C THR A 110 -6.67 -6.73 5.08
N ASN A 111 -7.51 -5.73 4.83
CA ASN A 111 -8.33 -5.76 3.62
C ASN A 111 -8.03 -4.55 2.74
N SER A 112 -6.91 -4.63 2.01
CA SER A 112 -6.85 -4.07 0.66
C SER A 112 -8.17 -4.42 -0.03
N THR A 113 -8.99 -3.42 -0.32
CA THR A 113 -10.21 -3.66 -1.12
C THR A 113 -9.83 -3.55 -2.58
N SER A 114 -10.45 -4.36 -3.43
CA SER A 114 -10.28 -4.23 -4.87
C SER A 114 -11.14 -3.07 -5.39
N ALA A 115 -10.50 -2.14 -6.10
CA ALA A 115 -11.17 -1.15 -6.93
C ALA A 115 -11.07 -1.57 -8.40
N SER A 116 -12.03 -1.15 -9.22
CA SER A 116 -11.99 -1.30 -10.67
C SER A 116 -11.76 0.04 -11.35
N LEU A 117 -10.87 0.03 -12.33
CA LEU A 117 -10.57 1.14 -13.22
C LEU A 117 -11.38 0.98 -14.51
N ARG A 118 -12.13 2.03 -14.89
CA ARG A 118 -12.96 2.04 -16.09
C ARG A 118 -12.54 3.21 -16.99
N PRO A 119 -11.98 2.95 -18.19
CA PRO A 119 -11.62 4.03 -19.10
C PRO A 119 -12.87 4.70 -19.68
N GLU A 120 -12.82 6.02 -19.84
CA GLU A 120 -13.87 6.84 -20.47
C GLU A 120 -13.28 7.61 -21.66
N PRO A 121 -13.06 6.97 -22.82
CA PRO A 121 -12.44 7.62 -23.98
C PRO A 121 -13.27 8.77 -24.56
N ASP A 122 -14.60 8.72 -24.37
CA ASP A 122 -15.55 9.73 -24.84
C ASP A 122 -15.77 10.86 -23.82
N ASN A 123 -14.98 10.93 -22.75
CA ASN A 123 -15.13 11.97 -21.74
C ASN A 123 -14.80 13.36 -22.34
N PRO A 124 -15.68 14.37 -22.17
CA PRO A 124 -15.54 15.66 -22.83
C PRO A 124 -14.35 16.49 -22.35
N HIS A 125 -13.75 16.14 -21.20
CA HIS A 125 -12.64 16.87 -20.61
C HIS A 125 -11.28 16.20 -20.84
N ASP A 126 -11.23 14.86 -20.87
CA ASP A 126 -9.99 14.10 -21.01
C ASP A 126 -10.27 12.74 -21.67
N ASN A 127 -9.78 12.53 -22.90
CA ASN A 127 -9.93 11.24 -23.60
C ASN A 127 -9.12 10.09 -22.97
N LYS A 128 -8.28 10.39 -21.97
CA LYS A 128 -7.59 9.41 -21.12
C LYS A 128 -8.15 9.39 -19.70
N ALA A 129 -9.38 9.87 -19.49
CA ALA A 129 -10.06 9.74 -18.22
C ALA A 129 -10.22 8.26 -17.84
N ILE A 130 -9.91 7.94 -16.59
CA ILE A 130 -10.12 6.62 -16.01
C ILE A 130 -10.90 6.83 -14.72
N ALA A 131 -12.14 6.40 -14.71
CA ALA A 131 -13.01 6.40 -13.54
C ALA A 131 -12.64 5.25 -12.60
N VAL A 132 -12.73 5.48 -11.29
CA VAL A 132 -12.39 4.50 -10.25
C VAL A 132 -13.64 4.13 -9.47
N TYR A 133 -13.89 2.83 -9.37
CA TYR A 133 -15.07 2.26 -8.74
C TYR A 133 -14.71 1.33 -7.58
N LEU A 134 -15.38 1.49 -6.44
CA LEU A 134 -15.40 0.53 -5.33
C LEU A 134 -16.70 -0.27 -5.39
N GLY A 135 -16.66 -1.48 -5.94
CA GLY A 135 -17.90 -2.18 -6.32
C GLY A 135 -18.68 -1.33 -7.33
N ASP A 136 -19.86 -0.88 -6.93
CA ASP A 136 -20.74 -0.02 -7.75
C ASP A 136 -20.56 1.49 -7.48
N TYR A 137 -19.74 1.85 -6.50
CA TYR A 137 -19.55 3.25 -6.10
C TYR A 137 -18.48 3.94 -6.94
N HIS A 138 -18.87 4.92 -7.76
CA HIS A 138 -17.94 5.79 -8.48
C HIS A 138 -17.31 6.81 -7.51
N ILE A 139 -16.06 6.58 -7.12
CA ILE A 139 -15.36 7.38 -6.10
C ILE A 139 -14.45 8.49 -6.65
N GLY A 140 -14.31 8.58 -7.97
CA GLY A 140 -13.58 9.67 -8.64
C GLY A 140 -12.72 9.16 -9.78
N TYR A 141 -11.75 9.97 -10.19
CA TYR A 141 -10.91 9.70 -11.35
C TYR A 141 -9.43 9.53 -10.99
N VAL A 142 -8.72 8.76 -11.81
CA VAL A 142 -7.26 8.74 -11.79
C VAL A 142 -6.75 10.14 -12.15
N PRO A 143 -5.81 10.72 -11.38
CA PRO A 143 -5.28 12.04 -11.69
C PRO A 143 -4.70 12.11 -13.10
N GLN A 144 -4.98 13.19 -13.83
CA GLN A 144 -4.58 13.36 -15.23
C GLN A 144 -3.09 13.12 -15.48
N ARG A 145 -2.23 13.54 -14.54
CA ARG A 145 -0.77 13.34 -14.62
C ARG A 145 -0.39 11.85 -14.65
N ILE A 146 -1.17 11.00 -13.97
CA ILE A 146 -0.96 9.55 -13.92
C ILE A 146 -1.59 8.90 -15.13
N SER A 147 -2.86 9.20 -15.44
CA SER A 147 -3.55 8.63 -16.59
C SER A 147 -2.83 8.94 -17.90
N SER A 148 -2.36 10.17 -18.11
CA SER A 148 -1.62 10.56 -19.31
C SER A 148 -0.35 9.73 -19.56
N ARG A 149 0.31 9.31 -18.48
CA ARG A 149 1.62 8.60 -18.53
C ARG A 149 1.49 7.09 -18.51
N TYR A 150 0.47 6.56 -17.85
CA TYR A 150 0.33 5.12 -17.56
C TYR A 150 -1.02 4.54 -18.03
N TYR A 151 -1.72 5.24 -18.93
CA TYR A 151 -3.04 4.82 -19.43
C TYR A 151 -3.08 3.34 -19.81
N ASP A 152 -2.20 2.92 -20.73
CA ASP A 152 -2.18 1.56 -21.28
C ASP A 152 -1.98 0.49 -20.20
N VAL A 153 -1.06 0.75 -19.26
CA VAL A 153 -0.77 -0.17 -18.14
C VAL A 153 -1.97 -0.30 -17.20
N LEU A 154 -2.68 0.81 -16.94
CA LEU A 154 -3.83 0.85 -16.04
C LEU A 154 -5.07 0.19 -16.64
N ILE A 155 -5.29 0.31 -17.96
CA ILE A 155 -6.42 -0.34 -18.63
C ILE A 155 -6.17 -1.85 -18.85
N GLU A 156 -4.91 -2.27 -19.03
CA GLU A 156 -4.54 -3.68 -19.12
C GLU A 156 -4.77 -4.41 -17.79
N ASN A 157 -4.62 -3.70 -16.67
CA ASN A 157 -4.80 -4.23 -15.31
C ASN A 157 -5.83 -3.40 -14.54
N PRO A 158 -7.12 -3.53 -14.88
CA PRO A 158 -8.16 -2.65 -14.34
C PRO A 158 -8.51 -2.94 -12.88
N LEU A 159 -8.12 -4.09 -12.34
CA LEU A 159 -8.31 -4.43 -10.93
C LEU A 159 -7.09 -3.98 -10.13
N VAL A 160 -7.32 -3.07 -9.18
CA VAL A 160 -6.27 -2.45 -8.37
C VAL A 160 -6.60 -2.54 -6.89
N THR A 161 -5.57 -2.51 -6.05
CA THR A 161 -5.76 -2.41 -4.60
C THR A 161 -6.02 -0.96 -4.21
N VAL A 162 -7.03 -0.74 -3.36
CA VAL A 162 -7.29 0.54 -2.71
C VAL A 162 -7.05 0.44 -1.20
N GLN A 163 -6.46 1.48 -0.63
CA GLN A 163 -6.50 1.72 0.81
C GLN A 163 -7.24 3.03 1.06
N ILE A 164 -8.13 3.01 2.04
CA ILE A 164 -8.95 4.17 2.38
C ILE A 164 -8.58 4.62 3.79
N HIS A 165 -8.28 5.90 3.92
CA HIS A 165 -7.84 6.55 5.14
C HIS A 165 -8.76 7.73 5.47
N GLY A 166 -8.77 8.14 6.75
CA GLY A 166 -9.60 9.27 7.18
C GLY A 166 -11.10 9.00 7.04
N GLY A 167 -11.90 10.06 6.97
CA GLY A 167 -13.36 9.97 7.00
C GLY A 167 -13.96 10.30 8.36
N ASN A 168 -15.28 10.22 8.45
CA ASN A 168 -16.02 10.47 9.68
C ASN A 168 -15.59 9.46 10.76
N SER A 169 -15.34 9.95 11.97
CA SER A 169 -14.99 9.14 13.14
C SER A 169 -15.86 9.50 14.32
N ARG A 170 -16.03 8.57 15.26
CA ARG A 170 -16.60 8.88 16.58
C ARG A 170 -15.58 8.52 17.67
N TYR A 171 -15.68 9.14 18.83
CA TYR A 171 -14.98 8.71 20.05
C TYR A 171 -15.92 8.87 21.26
N LEU A 172 -15.59 8.20 22.36
CA LEU A 172 -16.28 8.38 23.63
C LEU A 172 -15.57 9.48 24.41
N ASP A 173 -16.30 10.51 24.83
CA ASP A 173 -15.79 11.54 25.73
C ASP A 173 -15.75 11.07 27.19
N ASP A 174 -15.25 11.93 28.08
CA ASP A 174 -15.06 11.62 29.51
C ASP A 174 -16.36 11.22 30.21
N ASP A 175 -17.52 11.65 29.67
CA ASP A 175 -18.86 11.36 30.17
C ASP A 175 -19.49 10.12 29.51
N GLY A 176 -18.76 9.45 28.61
CA GLY A 176 -19.23 8.30 27.86
C GLY A 176 -20.22 8.66 26.75
N GLN A 177 -20.32 9.93 26.36
CA GLN A 177 -21.10 10.34 25.20
C GLN A 177 -20.31 10.17 23.91
N LEU A 178 -21.06 9.89 22.84
CA LEU A 178 -20.51 9.55 21.55
C LEU A 178 -20.39 10.81 20.69
N VAL A 179 -19.16 11.32 20.54
CA VAL A 179 -18.89 12.55 19.78
C VAL A 179 -18.53 12.20 18.34
N LEU A 180 -19.21 12.82 17.37
CA LEU A 180 -18.93 12.67 15.94
C LEU A 180 -17.93 13.75 15.48
N VAL A 181 -16.83 13.33 14.90
CA VAL A 181 -15.86 14.19 14.21
C VAL A 181 -15.97 13.96 12.72
N LYS A 182 -16.29 15.01 11.98
CA LYS A 182 -16.30 14.96 10.52
C LYS A 182 -14.88 15.06 9.98
N GLY A 183 -14.55 14.21 9.02
CA GLY A 183 -13.26 14.20 8.34
C GLY A 183 -13.44 13.75 6.90
N GLU A 184 -12.56 14.19 6.02
CA GLU A 184 -12.60 13.81 4.61
C GLU A 184 -11.90 12.46 4.40
N PRO A 185 -12.58 11.45 3.81
CA PRO A 185 -11.94 10.21 3.44
C PRO A 185 -11.02 10.39 2.23
N VAL A 186 -9.98 9.56 2.19
CA VAL A 186 -8.91 9.61 1.21
C VAL A 186 -8.68 8.19 0.70
N ALA A 187 -8.87 7.96 -0.60
CA ALA A 187 -8.54 6.69 -1.24
C ALA A 187 -7.17 6.77 -1.91
N GLU A 188 -6.26 5.87 -1.55
CA GLU A 188 -4.97 5.67 -2.20
C GLU A 188 -4.98 4.37 -3.01
N ILE A 189 -4.62 4.46 -4.29
CA ILE A 189 -4.62 3.36 -5.24
C ILE A 189 -3.22 2.82 -5.45
N TYR A 190 -3.14 1.50 -5.49
CA TYR A 190 -1.94 0.69 -5.69
C TYR A 190 -2.18 -0.29 -6.85
N PRO A 191 -1.88 0.12 -8.10
CA PRO A 191 -1.88 -0.77 -9.25
C PRO A 191 -0.80 -1.86 -9.08
N GLY A 192 -1.16 -3.13 -9.25
CA GLY A 192 -0.26 -4.27 -9.08
C GLY A 192 -0.27 -4.94 -7.69
N GLY A 193 -1.17 -4.53 -6.79
CA GLY A 193 -1.46 -5.30 -5.57
C GLY A 193 -2.59 -6.29 -5.84
N LEU A 194 -2.31 -7.59 -5.71
CA LEU A 194 -3.33 -8.65 -5.82
C LEU A 194 -4.44 -8.46 -4.77
N ALA A 195 -5.67 -8.66 -5.25
CA ALA A 195 -6.85 -9.02 -4.47
C ALA A 195 -6.65 -10.34 -3.71
#